data_AF-A0A1E1MNW3-F1
#
_entry.id   AF-A0A1E1MNW3-F1
#
_cell.length_a   1.000
_cell.length_b   1.000
_cell.length_c   1.000
_cell.angle_alpha   90.00
_cell.angle_beta   90.00
_cell.angle_gamma   90.00
#
_symmetry.space_group_name_H-M   'P 1'
#
loop_
_entity.id
_entity.type
_entity.pdbx_description
1 polymer ?
#
loop_
_entity_poly.entity_id
_entity_poly.type
_entity_poly.pdbx_seq_one_letter_code
_entity_poly.pdbx_strand_id
1 'polypeptide(L)'
;MPILHSLNEEKVDEKCDRCAHLAQKFFRRFVEEKLLPELRNLKSSTTGLDGLVIPPTWMILGAVDRATCETKTSDKEEYVMTHGDLGPHNVLMDVETLELISIIDWEYSGYFPPEFQKWGATRGEHFAHFKDEDLARKLAATIGL
;
A
#
# COMPACT_ATOMS: atom_id res chain seq x y z
N MET A 1 -3.29 21.96 -18.03
CA MET A 1 -2.79 20.57 -18.11
C MET A 1 -1.49 20.58 -18.88
N PRO A 2 -0.31 20.54 -18.23
CA PRO A 2 0.91 20.23 -18.93
C PRO A 2 1.04 18.72 -19.06
N ILE A 3 1.24 18.33 -20.31
CA ILE A 3 1.61 17.02 -20.82
C ILE A 3 2.75 16.45 -19.98
N LEU A 4 2.51 15.31 -19.32
CA LEU A 4 3.57 14.50 -18.72
C LEU A 4 4.48 14.09 -19.88
N HIS A 5 5.70 14.63 -19.92
CA HIS A 5 6.70 14.24 -20.90
C HIS A 5 6.78 12.71 -20.93
N SER A 6 6.53 12.16 -22.12
CA SER A 6 7.12 10.92 -22.60
C SER A 6 8.59 10.93 -22.19
N LEU A 7 8.93 10.21 -21.12
CA LEU A 7 10.32 9.90 -20.83
C LEU A 7 10.76 8.96 -21.95
N ASN A 8 11.51 9.58 -22.85
CA ASN A 8 12.21 8.99 -23.97
C ASN A 8 12.75 7.60 -23.67
N GLU A 9 12.71 6.77 -24.71
CA GLU A 9 13.53 5.60 -24.96
C GLU A 9 15.04 5.96 -24.96
N GLU A 10 15.55 6.57 -23.90
CA GLU A 10 16.98 6.64 -23.65
C GLU A 10 17.43 5.27 -23.15
N LYS A 11 18.39 4.67 -23.86
CA LYS A 11 19.04 3.41 -23.48
C LYS A 11 19.48 3.48 -22.03
N VAL A 12 18.73 2.82 -21.16
CA VAL A 12 19.08 2.59 -19.76
C VAL A 12 20.43 1.87 -19.76
N ASP A 13 21.46 2.48 -19.15
CA ASP A 13 22.78 1.86 -18.96
C ASP A 13 22.61 0.52 -18.21
N GLU A 14 23.30 -0.54 -18.62
CA GLU A 14 23.29 -1.85 -17.95
C GLU A 14 23.58 -1.74 -16.43
N LYS A 15 24.32 -0.70 -16.02
CA LYS A 15 24.55 -0.39 -14.60
C LYS A 15 23.30 0.10 -13.87
N CYS A 16 22.43 0.86 -14.54
CA CYS A 16 21.18 1.37 -13.99
C CYS A 16 20.15 0.24 -13.79
N ASP A 17 20.13 -0.77 -14.68
CA ASP A 17 19.30 -1.97 -14.50
C ASP A 17 19.69 -2.74 -13.23
N ARG A 18 20.99 -2.85 -12.95
CA ARG A 18 21.47 -3.46 -11.70
C ARG A 18 21.04 -2.67 -10.48
N CYS A 19 21.13 -1.33 -10.50
CA CYS A 19 20.68 -0.48 -9.40
C CYS A 19 19.18 -0.62 -9.15
N ALA A 20 18.36 -0.62 -10.20
CA ALA A 20 16.91 -0.82 -10.10
C ALA A 20 16.57 -2.19 -9.48
N HIS A 21 17.27 -3.25 -9.89
CA HIS A 21 17.10 -4.58 -9.31
C HIS A 21 17.47 -4.62 -7.82
N LEU A 22 18.58 -3.99 -7.43
CA LEU A 22 19.00 -3.91 -6.02
C LEU A 22 18.02 -3.10 -5.17
N ALA A 23 17.58 -1.94 -5.64
CA ALA A 23 16.60 -1.10 -4.96
C ALA A 23 15.29 -1.86 -4.70
N GLN A 24 14.77 -2.56 -5.71
CA GLN A 24 13.59 -3.41 -5.58
C GLN A 24 13.81 -4.55 -4.56
N LYS A 25 14.97 -5.20 -4.60
CA LYS A 25 15.32 -6.26 -3.66
C LYS A 25 15.37 -5.75 -2.22
N PHE A 26 15.97 -4.58 -1.99
CA PHE A 26 16.07 -3.97 -0.66
C PHE A 26 14.72 -3.48 -0.16
N PHE A 27 13.88 -2.92 -1.04
CA PHE A 27 12.49 -2.60 -0.73
C PHE A 27 11.72 -3.83 -0.27
N ARG A 28 11.71 -4.90 -1.08
CA ARG A 28 11.02 -6.15 -0.75
C ARG A 28 11.44 -6.65 0.63
N ARG A 29 12.75 -6.73 0.87
CA ARG A 29 13.31 -7.17 2.14
C ARG A 29 12.84 -6.30 3.31
N PHE A 30 12.94 -4.97 3.19
CA PHE A 30 12.49 -4.05 4.23
C PHE A 30 11.00 -4.22 4.54
N VAL A 31 10.16 -4.35 3.51
CA VAL A 31 8.72 -4.50 3.71
C VAL A 31 8.40 -5.81 4.43
N GLU A 32 8.96 -6.92 3.96
CA GLU A 32 8.68 -8.25 4.49
C GLU A 32 9.27 -8.46 5.89
N GLU A 33 10.49 -7.99 6.14
CA GLU A 33 11.23 -8.28 7.37
C GLU A 33 11.04 -7.23 8.46
N LYS A 34 10.66 -5.98 8.10
CA LYS A 34 10.55 -4.88 9.06
C LYS A 34 9.17 -4.22 9.06
N LEU A 35 8.75 -3.62 7.95
CA LEU A 35 7.56 -2.78 7.91
C LEU A 35 6.27 -3.56 8.23
N LEU A 36 5.97 -4.63 7.52
CA LEU A 36 4.72 -5.37 7.73
C LEU A 36 4.65 -6.02 9.12
N PRO A 37 5.73 -6.61 9.67
CA PRO A 37 5.74 -7.03 11.06
C PRO A 37 5.44 -5.91 12.06
N GLU A 38 6.04 -4.73 11.91
CA GLU A 38 5.81 -3.57 12.78
C GLU A 38 4.35 -3.09 12.68
N LEU A 39 3.83 -2.93 11.46
CA LEU A 39 2.44 -2.53 11.22
C LEU A 39 1.43 -3.55 11.77
N ARG A 40 1.71 -4.85 11.66
CA ARG A 40 0.86 -5.92 12.21
C ARG A 40 0.78 -5.91 13.74
N ASN A 41 1.80 -5.36 14.41
CA ASN A 41 1.82 -5.21 15.86
C ASN A 41 1.03 -3.99 16.33
N LEU A 42 0.77 -3.01 15.46
CA LEU A 42 -0.16 -1.92 15.73
C LEU A 42 -1.58 -2.44 15.55
N LYS A 43 -2.28 -2.63 16.65
CA LYS A 43 -3.62 -3.21 16.66
C LYS A 43 -4.67 -2.24 17.17
N SER A 44 -5.90 -2.45 16.74
CA SER A 44 -7.07 -1.69 17.16
C SER A 44 -8.29 -2.61 17.17
N SER A 45 -9.23 -2.32 18.06
CA SER A 45 -10.57 -2.88 18.04
C SER A 45 -11.54 -2.09 17.16
N THR A 46 -11.10 -0.97 16.57
CA THR A 46 -11.91 -0.09 15.72
C THR A 46 -11.25 0.12 14.36
N THR A 47 -12.02 0.05 13.26
CA THR A 47 -11.51 0.32 11.91
C THR A 47 -11.27 1.79 11.65
N GLY A 48 -10.45 2.09 10.64
CA GLY A 48 -10.07 3.46 10.26
C GLY A 48 -8.95 4.03 11.12
N LEU A 49 -8.78 5.34 11.11
CA LEU A 49 -7.81 6.08 11.91
C LEU A 49 -8.47 7.33 12.47
N ASP A 50 -8.43 7.52 13.78
CA ASP A 50 -9.04 8.68 14.47
C ASP A 50 -10.51 8.96 14.08
N GLY A 51 -11.29 7.89 13.94
CA GLY A 51 -12.72 7.99 13.60
C GLY A 51 -13.03 8.17 12.11
N LEU A 52 -12.01 8.22 11.25
CA LEU A 52 -12.15 8.35 9.81
C LEU A 52 -11.82 7.03 9.12
N VAL A 53 -12.69 6.56 8.23
CA VAL A 53 -12.45 5.38 7.39
C VAL A 53 -12.22 5.81 5.95
N ILE A 54 -10.97 5.69 5.49
CA ILE A 54 -10.61 5.79 4.08
C ILE A 54 -10.20 4.38 3.63
N PRO A 55 -10.98 3.71 2.76
CA PRO A 55 -10.62 2.38 2.30
C PRO A 55 -9.30 2.41 1.51
N PRO A 56 -8.52 1.31 1.46
CA PRO A 56 -7.36 1.20 0.58
C PRO A 56 -7.67 1.56 -0.88
N THR A 57 -6.68 2.12 -1.59
CA THR A 57 -6.83 2.62 -2.98
C THR A 57 -7.37 1.58 -3.94
N TRP A 58 -6.91 0.34 -3.80
CA TRP A 58 -7.30 -0.80 -4.62
C TRP A 58 -8.78 -1.22 -4.45
N MET A 59 -9.48 -0.72 -3.43
CA MET A 59 -10.92 -0.96 -3.22
C MET A 59 -11.81 0.16 -3.79
N ILE A 60 -11.34 1.40 -3.73
CA ILE A 60 -12.12 2.59 -4.14
C ILE A 60 -12.40 2.59 -5.63
N LEU A 61 -11.47 2.08 -6.45
CA LEU A 61 -11.61 2.10 -7.91
C LEU A 61 -12.62 1.08 -8.46
N GLY A 62 -13.22 0.22 -7.64
CA GLY A 62 -14.12 -0.83 -8.16
C GLY A 62 -15.23 -1.34 -7.23
N ALA A 63 -15.31 -0.93 -5.96
CA ALA A 63 -16.22 -1.59 -5.01
C ALA A 63 -16.91 -0.72 -3.95
N VAL A 64 -16.38 0.45 -3.57
CA VAL A 64 -16.82 1.15 -2.35
C VAL A 64 -17.02 2.65 -2.59
N ASP A 65 -18.15 3.19 -2.15
CA ASP A 65 -18.36 4.64 -2.03
C ASP A 65 -17.71 5.15 -0.72
N ARG A 66 -16.77 6.10 -0.84
CA ARG A 66 -16.09 6.67 0.32
C ARG A 66 -17.04 7.41 1.26
N ALA A 67 -18.12 8.00 0.73
CA ALA A 67 -19.04 8.80 1.54
C ALA A 67 -19.83 7.96 2.55
N THR A 68 -19.88 6.65 2.38
CA THR A 68 -20.67 5.73 3.20
C THR A 68 -19.81 4.92 4.18
N CYS A 69 -18.50 5.16 4.23
CA CYS A 69 -17.57 4.40 5.06
C CYS A 69 -17.66 4.81 6.53
N GLU A 70 -18.25 3.96 7.36
CA GLU A 70 -18.33 4.15 8.82
C GLU A 70 -17.33 3.28 9.58
N THR A 71 -16.86 3.78 10.73
CA THR A 71 -16.04 2.98 11.65
C THR A 71 -16.80 1.77 12.15
N LYS A 72 -16.13 0.61 12.22
CA LYS A 72 -16.65 -0.62 12.81
C LYS A 72 -15.82 -1.00 14.02
N THR A 73 -16.47 -1.59 15.02
CA THR A 73 -15.83 -2.04 16.26
C THR A 73 -15.89 -3.55 16.39
N SER A 74 -14.89 -4.13 17.02
CA SER A 74 -14.80 -5.55 17.38
C SER A 74 -14.56 -5.71 18.88
N ASP A 75 -14.95 -6.86 19.44
CA ASP A 75 -14.64 -7.21 20.83
C ASP A 75 -13.15 -7.51 21.05
N LYS A 76 -12.37 -7.63 19.97
CA LYS A 76 -10.94 -7.93 19.98
C LYS A 76 -10.17 -6.91 19.17
N GLU A 77 -8.89 -6.71 19.51
CA GLU A 77 -7.95 -5.95 18.69
C GLU A 77 -7.50 -6.76 17.47
N GLU A 78 -8.41 -7.00 16.54
CA GLU A 78 -8.17 -7.82 15.34
C GLU A 78 -7.82 -7.02 14.09
N TYR A 79 -8.02 -5.69 14.13
CA TYR A 79 -7.61 -4.82 13.05
C TYR A 79 -6.15 -4.40 13.21
N VAL A 80 -5.42 -4.38 12.10
CA VAL A 80 -4.01 -4.01 12.05
C VAL A 80 -3.83 -2.73 11.23
N MET A 81 -2.82 -1.93 11.58
CA MET A 81 -2.50 -0.74 10.80
C MET A 81 -2.09 -1.16 9.38
N THR A 82 -2.70 -0.54 8.37
CA THR A 82 -2.33 -0.73 6.97
C THR A 82 -1.96 0.61 6.33
N HIS A 83 -1.13 0.57 5.27
CA HIS A 83 -0.80 1.78 4.50
C HIS A 83 -1.89 2.14 3.48
N GLY A 84 -2.59 1.13 2.94
CA GLY A 84 -3.65 1.31 1.95
C GLY A 84 -3.20 1.58 0.50
N ASP A 85 -1.92 1.90 0.26
CA ASP A 85 -1.36 2.20 -1.08
C ASP A 85 0.14 1.87 -1.20
N LEU A 86 0.60 0.78 -0.57
CA LEU A 86 2.03 0.50 -0.49
C LEU A 86 2.57 -0.02 -1.84
N GLY A 87 3.50 0.72 -2.43
CA GLY A 87 4.23 0.36 -3.64
C GLY A 87 5.55 1.13 -3.73
N PRO A 88 6.42 0.81 -4.70
CA PRO A 88 7.75 1.41 -4.80
C PRO A 88 7.74 2.93 -5.03
N HIS A 89 6.61 3.50 -5.46
CA HIS A 89 6.45 4.94 -5.67
C HIS A 89 6.22 5.73 -4.36
N ASN A 90 5.86 5.04 -3.27
CA ASN A 90 5.61 5.63 -1.94
C ASN A 90 6.79 5.38 -0.98
N VAL A 91 7.99 5.19 -1.52
CA VAL A 91 9.21 4.89 -0.77
C VAL A 91 10.32 5.86 -1.17
N LEU A 92 10.99 6.41 -0.17
CA LEU A 92 12.21 7.18 -0.35
C LEU A 92 13.41 6.31 0.02
N MET A 93 14.42 6.31 -0.84
CA MET A 93 15.69 5.60 -0.63
C MET A 93 16.86 6.56 -0.79
N ASP A 94 17.93 6.25 -0.08
CA ASP A 94 19.23 6.87 -0.29
C ASP A 94 19.82 6.39 -1.62
N VAL A 95 20.27 7.30 -2.47
CA VAL A 95 20.70 6.97 -3.85
C VAL A 95 22.09 6.31 -3.90
N GLU A 96 22.89 6.46 -2.85
CA GLU A 96 24.26 5.91 -2.79
C GLU A 96 24.25 4.49 -2.21
N THR A 97 23.46 4.27 -1.16
CA THR A 97 23.39 3.02 -0.39
C THR A 97 22.20 2.14 -0.76
N LEU A 98 21.16 2.71 -1.36
CA LEU A 98 19.85 2.09 -1.61
C LEU A 98 19.11 1.67 -0.34
N GLU A 99 19.51 2.21 0.82
CA GLU A 99 18.78 2.01 2.07
C GLU A 99 17.47 2.82 2.07
N LEU A 100 16.41 2.24 2.64
CA LEU A 100 15.13 2.94 2.77
C LEU A 100 15.22 4.01 3.86
N ILE A 101 14.84 5.23 3.49
CA ILE A 101 14.80 6.39 4.39
C ILE A 101 13.40 6.53 5.00
N SER A 102 12.36 6.48 4.16
CA SER A 102 10.99 6.74 4.61
C SER A 102 9.96 6.05 3.71
N ILE A 103 8.81 5.77 4.32
CA ILE A 103 7.55 5.45 3.62
C ILE A 103 6.69 6.70 3.71
N ILE A 104 6.11 7.12 2.59
CA ILE A 104 5.30 8.35 2.47
C ILE A 104 3.89 8.02 2.00
N ASP A 105 3.03 9.04 1.90
CA ASP A 105 1.69 8.92 1.34
C ASP A 105 0.74 7.98 2.13
N TRP A 106 0.58 8.29 3.42
CA TRP A 106 -0.25 7.54 4.36
C TRP A 106 -1.74 7.93 4.32
N GLU A 107 -2.22 8.65 3.31
CA GLU A 107 -3.60 9.17 3.27
C GLU A 107 -4.67 8.07 3.21
N TYR A 108 -4.29 6.87 2.77
CA TYR A 108 -5.12 5.66 2.74
C TYR A 108 -4.89 4.73 3.93
N SER A 109 -4.11 5.18 4.91
CA SER A 109 -3.78 4.36 6.07
C SER A 109 -4.92 4.28 7.07
N GLY A 110 -4.96 3.16 7.79
CA GLY A 110 -5.95 2.92 8.82
C GLY A 110 -5.94 1.48 9.31
N TYR A 111 -6.67 1.24 10.40
CA TYR A 111 -6.85 -0.09 10.95
C TYR A 111 -7.91 -0.87 10.15
N PHE A 112 -7.51 -2.03 9.62
CA PHE A 112 -8.37 -2.92 8.84
C PHE A 112 -8.07 -4.39 9.16
N PRO A 113 -8.93 -5.35 8.75
CA PRO A 113 -8.58 -6.77 8.82
C PRO A 113 -7.24 -7.06 8.12
N PRO A 114 -6.40 -7.99 8.62
CA PRO A 114 -5.07 -8.26 8.07
C PRO A 114 -5.03 -8.55 6.57
N GLU A 115 -6.12 -9.06 6.00
CA GLU A 115 -6.28 -9.36 4.58
C GLU A 115 -6.22 -8.11 3.68
N PHE A 116 -6.44 -6.92 4.26
CA PHE A 116 -6.40 -5.63 3.58
C PHE A 116 -4.97 -5.10 3.38
N GLN A 117 -3.98 -5.69 4.06
CA GLN A 117 -2.57 -5.29 3.97
C GLN A 117 -1.95 -5.75 2.63
N LYS A 118 -2.38 -5.11 1.54
CA LYS A 118 -1.85 -5.31 0.19
C LYS A 118 -0.66 -4.39 -0.05
N TRP A 119 0.28 -4.88 -0.85
CA TRP A 119 1.45 -4.13 -1.31
C TRP A 119 2.06 -4.81 -2.54
N GLY A 120 2.95 -4.13 -3.25
CA GLY A 120 3.73 -4.73 -4.34
C GLY A 120 5.16 -4.21 -4.35
N ALA A 121 6.14 -5.10 -4.57
CA ALA A 121 7.54 -4.72 -4.71
C ALA A 121 7.81 -4.07 -6.07
N THR A 122 6.92 -4.29 -7.04
CA THR A 122 6.95 -3.67 -8.37
C THR A 122 5.68 -2.84 -8.59
N ARG A 123 5.73 -1.90 -9.54
CA ARG A 123 4.54 -1.19 -10.00
C ARG A 123 3.47 -2.15 -10.53
N GLY A 124 3.88 -3.20 -11.25
CA GLY A 124 2.97 -4.22 -11.78
C GLY A 124 2.29 -5.04 -10.69
N GLU A 125 3.03 -5.45 -9.66
CA GLU A 125 2.50 -6.16 -8.49
C GLU A 125 1.51 -5.28 -7.71
N HIS A 126 1.84 -4.00 -7.52
CA HIS A 126 0.96 -3.05 -6.85
C HIS A 126 -0.36 -2.87 -7.61
N PHE A 127 -0.30 -2.60 -8.92
CA PHE A 127 -1.52 -2.44 -9.73
C PHE A 127 -2.28 -3.74 -10.01
N ALA A 128 -1.69 -4.91 -9.75
CA ALA A 128 -2.41 -6.18 -9.87
C ALA A 128 -3.57 -6.28 -8.86
N HIS A 129 -3.44 -5.67 -7.68
CA HIS A 129 -4.50 -5.68 -6.65
C HIS A 129 -5.77 -4.95 -7.09
N PHE A 130 -5.65 -3.97 -7.99
CA PHE A 130 -6.79 -3.21 -8.52
C PHE A 130 -7.63 -4.00 -9.52
N LYS A 131 -7.13 -5.13 -10.02
CA LYS A 131 -7.80 -5.95 -11.04
C LYS A 131 -8.74 -6.99 -10.43
N ASP A 132 -8.59 -7.30 -9.14
CA ASP A 132 -9.39 -8.32 -8.46
C ASP A 132 -10.59 -7.67 -7.76
N GLU A 133 -11.56 -7.24 -8.56
CA GLU A 133 -12.75 -6.57 -8.04
C GLU A 133 -13.63 -7.49 -7.17
N ASP A 134 -13.63 -8.80 -7.45
CA ASP A 134 -14.39 -9.77 -6.66
C ASP A 134 -13.80 -9.92 -5.25
N LEU A 135 -12.47 -9.97 -5.15
CA LEU A 135 -11.80 -9.92 -3.86
C LEU A 135 -12.06 -8.59 -3.14
N ALA A 136 -12.01 -7.46 -3.86
CA ALA A 136 -12.30 -6.14 -3.30
C ALA A 136 -13.72 -6.07 -2.72
N ARG A 137 -14.74 -6.51 -3.47
CA ARG A 137 -16.14 -6.59 -3.00
C ARG A 137 -16.28 -7.54 -1.82
N LYS A 138 -15.64 -8.71 -1.87
CA LYS A 138 -15.68 -9.70 -0.78
C LYS A 138 -15.08 -9.13 0.51
N LEU A 139 -13.94 -8.44 0.42
CA LEU A 139 -13.29 -7.84 1.57
C LEU A 139 -14.06 -6.60 2.07
N ALA A 140 -14.60 -5.76 1.19
CA ALA A 140 -15.48 -4.65 1.58
C ALA A 140 -16.65 -5.13 2.46
N ALA A 141 -17.30 -6.22 2.03
CA ALA A 141 -18.42 -6.80 2.76
C ALA A 141 -18.06 -7.30 4.18
N THR A 142 -16.79 -7.65 4.47
CA THR A 142 -16.40 -8.10 5.83
C THR A 142 -16.43 -7.00 6.87
N ILE A 143 -16.36 -5.74 6.43
CA ILE A 143 -16.42 -4.56 7.29
C ILE A 143 -17.59 -3.64 6.94
N GLY A 144 -18.56 -4.14 6.16
CA GLY A 144 -19.76 -3.41 5.78
C GLY A 144 -19.47 -2.14 4.99
N LEU A 145 -18.45 -2.19 4.13
CA LEU A 145 -18.15 -1.19 3.11
C LEU A 145 -18.80 -1.55 1.77
#